data_AF-A0A5U9SV78-F1
#
_entry.id   AF-A0A5U9SV78-F1
#
_cell.length_a   1.000
_cell.length_b   1.000
_cell.length_c   1.000
_cell.angle_alpha   90.00
_cell.angle_beta   90.00
_cell.angle_gamma   90.00
#
_symmetry.space_group_name_H-M   'P 1'
#
loop_
_entity.id
_entity.type
_entity.pdbx_description
1 polymer ?
#
loop_
_entity_poly.entity_id
_entity_poly.type
_entity_poly.pdbx_seq_one_letter_code
_entity_poly.pdbx_strand_id
1 'polypeptide(L)'
;LLRATYRQFIRSHEPESELYADWISSYGYRRRHAILDYVEEALLADISARVASSSCSEFGYLLGRLSQIKRLRSADILFVRRLAECLPGSQPAEDEALWVLLMLALLQHPEEVDAILTETVGQKMRLLDARERSIFLQALYMACKSLPASLFDEEQNVVLLERLRAFTDTACRHEPGGSDLFTGGRGSKRC
;
A
#
# COMPACT_ATOMS: atom_id res chain seq x y z
N LEU A 1 17.42 -12.30 -17.13
CA LEU A 1 16.37 -12.04 -16.12
C LEU A 1 15.22 -11.23 -16.72
N LEU A 2 15.43 -9.99 -17.17
CA LEU A 2 14.36 -9.10 -17.69
C LEU A 2 13.49 -9.72 -18.81
N ARG A 3 14.11 -10.33 -19.84
CA ARG A 3 13.36 -11.04 -20.90
C ARG A 3 12.47 -12.17 -20.38
N ALA A 4 12.88 -12.85 -19.29
CA ALA A 4 12.07 -13.89 -18.68
C ALA A 4 10.88 -13.29 -17.92
N THR A 5 11.06 -12.13 -17.26
CA THR A 5 9.97 -11.39 -16.64
C THR A 5 8.93 -10.92 -17.63
N TYR A 6 9.34 -10.41 -18.80
CA TYR A 6 8.37 -10.10 -19.86
C TYR A 6 7.61 -11.35 -20.32
N ARG A 7 8.30 -12.48 -20.50
CA ARG A 7 7.64 -13.76 -20.84
C ARG A 7 6.71 -14.28 -19.74
N GLN A 8 7.03 -14.05 -18.47
CA GLN A 8 6.16 -14.37 -17.35
C GLN A 8 4.92 -13.47 -17.38
N PHE A 9 5.09 -12.16 -17.58
CA PHE A 9 3.98 -11.22 -17.67
C PHE A 9 2.95 -11.62 -18.75
N ILE A 10 3.40 -11.96 -19.96
CA ILE A 10 2.49 -12.34 -21.05
C ILE A 10 1.82 -13.71 -20.85
N ARG A 11 2.37 -14.58 -20.00
CA ARG A 11 1.87 -15.95 -19.77
C ARG A 11 1.13 -16.15 -18.45
N SER A 12 1.35 -15.27 -17.49
CA SER A 12 0.79 -15.39 -16.15
C SER A 12 -0.69 -15.08 -16.17
N HIS A 13 -1.46 -15.79 -15.35
CA HIS A 13 -2.86 -15.47 -15.04
C HIS A 13 -3.03 -15.01 -13.59
N GLU A 14 -1.93 -14.83 -12.86
CA GLU A 14 -1.96 -14.37 -11.46
C GLU A 14 -2.51 -12.95 -11.34
N PRO A 15 -3.09 -12.57 -10.19
CA PRO A 15 -3.47 -11.20 -9.92
C PRO A 15 -2.32 -10.20 -10.11
N GLU A 16 -2.64 -8.97 -10.51
CA GLU A 16 -1.61 -7.94 -10.74
C GLU A 16 -0.83 -7.57 -9.47
N SER A 17 -1.46 -7.69 -8.29
CA SER A 17 -0.81 -7.51 -6.99
C SER A 17 0.27 -8.58 -6.74
N GLU A 18 -0.01 -9.84 -7.08
CA GLU A 18 0.95 -10.94 -6.97
C GLU A 18 2.10 -10.78 -7.95
N LEU A 19 1.83 -10.45 -9.23
CA LEU A 19 2.89 -10.18 -10.21
C LEU A 19 3.82 -9.05 -9.76
N TYR A 20 3.26 -7.98 -9.19
CA TYR A 20 4.05 -6.87 -8.70
C TYR A 20 4.90 -7.25 -7.47
N ALA A 21 4.32 -8.03 -6.54
CA ALA A 21 5.04 -8.58 -5.39
C ALA A 21 6.17 -9.53 -5.80
N ASP A 22 5.95 -10.37 -6.80
CA ASP A 22 6.95 -11.26 -7.38
C ASP A 22 8.13 -10.50 -7.97
N TRP A 23 7.87 -9.40 -8.68
CA TRP A 23 8.94 -8.55 -9.22
C TRP A 23 9.74 -7.88 -8.11
N ILE A 24 9.08 -7.40 -7.06
CA ILE A 24 9.76 -6.83 -5.89
C ILE A 24 10.63 -7.89 -5.20
N SER A 25 10.11 -9.11 -5.02
CA SER A 25 10.85 -10.22 -4.41
C SER A 25 12.04 -10.66 -5.26
N SER A 26 11.89 -10.68 -6.59
CA SER A 26 12.92 -11.13 -7.53
C SER A 26 14.04 -10.10 -7.76
N TYR A 27 13.70 -8.82 -7.78
CA TYR A 27 14.62 -7.74 -8.19
C TYR A 27 14.97 -6.76 -7.08
N GLY A 28 14.31 -6.85 -5.93
CA GLY A 28 14.38 -5.91 -4.83
C GLY A 28 13.49 -4.70 -5.03
N TYR A 29 12.95 -4.17 -3.91
CA TYR A 29 12.01 -3.05 -3.90
C TYR A 29 12.52 -1.80 -4.65
N ARG A 30 13.83 -1.51 -4.62
CA ARG A 30 14.39 -0.32 -5.30
C ARG A 30 14.24 -0.35 -6.82
N ARG A 31 14.09 -1.54 -7.43
CA ARG A 31 13.99 -1.69 -8.88
C ARG A 31 12.55 -1.82 -9.37
N ARG A 32 11.56 -1.91 -8.47
CA ARG A 32 10.16 -2.23 -8.80
C ARG A 32 9.55 -1.36 -9.90
N HIS A 33 9.83 -0.06 -9.90
CA HIS A 33 9.35 0.85 -10.94
C HIS A 33 10.04 0.63 -12.28
N ALA A 34 11.37 0.44 -12.26
CA ALA A 34 12.15 0.20 -13.48
C ALA A 34 11.81 -1.14 -14.15
N ILE A 35 11.42 -2.15 -13.38
CA ILE A 35 10.92 -3.42 -13.95
C ILE A 35 9.60 -3.20 -14.69
N LEU A 36 8.69 -2.42 -14.12
CA LEU A 36 7.44 -2.09 -14.81
C LEU A 36 7.68 -1.26 -16.08
N ASP A 37 8.59 -0.29 -16.04
CA ASP A 37 8.97 0.48 -17.23
C ASP A 37 9.54 -0.43 -18.33
N TYR A 38 10.41 -1.37 -17.96
CA TYR A 38 10.92 -2.37 -18.90
C TYR A 38 9.80 -3.24 -19.50
N VAL A 39 8.85 -3.72 -18.69
CA VAL A 39 7.74 -4.55 -19.18
C VAL A 39 6.85 -3.77 -20.14
N GLU A 40 6.59 -2.49 -19.85
CA GLU A 40 5.88 -1.59 -20.75
C GLU A 40 6.61 -1.43 -22.09
N GLU A 41 7.88 -1.07 -22.08
CA GLU A 41 8.67 -0.89 -23.29
C GLU A 41 8.76 -2.19 -24.11
N ALA A 42 8.95 -3.32 -23.45
CA ALA A 42 8.97 -4.64 -24.09
C ALA A 42 7.62 -4.97 -24.74
N LEU A 43 6.50 -4.64 -24.09
CA LEU A 43 5.17 -4.84 -24.65
C LEU A 43 4.93 -3.98 -25.89
N LEU A 44 5.30 -2.71 -25.85
CA LEU A 44 5.15 -1.78 -26.99
C LEU A 44 6.03 -2.20 -28.18
N ALA A 45 7.23 -2.68 -27.90
CA ALA A 45 8.13 -3.23 -28.92
C ALA A 45 7.54 -4.50 -29.57
N ASP A 46 6.90 -5.38 -28.79
CA ASP A 46 6.27 -6.61 -29.29
C ASP A 46 5.03 -6.30 -30.16
N ILE A 47 4.19 -5.35 -29.73
CA ILE A 47 3.05 -4.86 -30.51
C ILE A 47 3.50 -4.33 -31.88
N SER A 48 4.67 -3.67 -31.91
CA SER A 48 5.21 -3.06 -33.12
C SER A 48 6.08 -4.03 -33.95
N ALA A 49 6.24 -5.28 -33.50
CA ALA A 49 7.14 -6.23 -34.15
C ALA A 49 6.55 -6.79 -35.45
N ARG A 50 7.43 -7.08 -36.41
CA ARG A 50 7.06 -7.71 -37.70
C ARG A 50 6.40 -9.09 -37.51
N VAL A 51 6.79 -9.79 -36.45
CA VAL A 51 6.19 -11.05 -36.01
C VAL A 51 5.90 -10.89 -34.53
N ALA A 52 4.69 -10.44 -34.22
CA ALA A 52 4.25 -10.22 -32.86
C ALA A 52 4.06 -11.55 -32.11
N SER A 53 4.26 -11.54 -30.79
CA SER A 53 4.12 -12.73 -29.95
C SER A 53 2.67 -13.16 -29.70
N SER A 54 1.72 -12.23 -29.87
CA SER A 54 0.32 -12.39 -29.47
C SER A 54 -0.62 -11.78 -30.52
N SER A 55 -1.89 -12.15 -30.45
CA SER A 55 -2.97 -11.55 -31.23
C SER A 55 -3.36 -10.15 -30.74
N CYS A 56 -4.09 -9.39 -31.56
CA CYS A 56 -4.57 -8.05 -31.19
C CYS A 56 -5.45 -8.06 -29.92
N SER A 57 -6.33 -9.06 -29.78
CA SER A 57 -7.17 -9.22 -28.59
C SER A 57 -6.35 -9.53 -27.34
N GLU A 58 -5.33 -10.38 -27.45
CA GLU A 58 -4.43 -10.70 -26.34
C GLU A 58 -3.63 -9.46 -25.92
N PHE A 59 -3.15 -8.65 -26.87
CA PHE A 59 -2.51 -7.38 -26.53
C PHE A 59 -3.46 -6.40 -25.85
N GLY A 60 -4.73 -6.33 -26.26
CA GLY A 60 -5.74 -5.53 -25.57
C GLY A 60 -5.90 -5.93 -24.10
N TYR A 61 -5.96 -7.24 -23.83
CA TYR A 61 -5.96 -7.78 -22.47
C TYR A 61 -4.67 -7.42 -21.71
N LEU A 62 -3.50 -7.66 -22.29
CA LEU A 62 -2.20 -7.35 -21.67
C LEU A 62 -2.03 -5.85 -21.36
N LEU A 63 -2.50 -4.96 -22.24
CA LEU A 63 -2.51 -3.51 -22.00
C LEU A 63 -3.44 -3.14 -20.83
N GLY A 64 -4.59 -3.81 -20.71
CA GLY A 64 -5.48 -3.68 -19.56
C GLY A 64 -4.78 -4.05 -18.25
N ARG A 65 -4.10 -5.20 -18.21
CA ARG A 65 -3.32 -5.65 -17.05
C ARG A 65 -2.17 -4.71 -16.71
N LEU A 66 -1.40 -4.29 -17.71
CA LEU A 66 -0.33 -3.31 -17.53
C LEU A 66 -0.87 -2.01 -16.91
N SER A 67 -2.06 -1.58 -17.33
CA SER A 67 -2.72 -0.40 -16.77
C SER A 67 -3.09 -0.58 -15.30
N GLN A 68 -3.50 -1.78 -14.86
CA GLN A 68 -3.74 -2.07 -13.44
C GLN A 68 -2.45 -2.06 -12.62
N ILE A 69 -1.37 -2.69 -13.12
CA ILE A 69 -0.06 -2.67 -12.43
C ILE A 69 0.47 -1.23 -12.32
N LYS A 70 0.24 -0.38 -13.32
CA LYS A 70 0.58 1.06 -13.24
C LYS A 70 -0.22 1.80 -12.17
N ARG A 71 -1.50 1.47 -11.96
CA ARG A 71 -2.29 2.02 -10.85
C ARG A 71 -1.73 1.57 -9.51
N LEU A 72 -1.33 0.30 -9.40
CA LEU A 72 -0.66 -0.24 -8.22
C LEU A 72 0.66 0.49 -7.93
N ARG A 73 1.49 0.77 -8.96
CA ARG A 73 2.68 1.63 -8.81
C ARG A 73 2.35 3.02 -8.30
N SER A 74 1.31 3.68 -8.83
CA SER A 74 0.90 4.99 -8.34
C SER A 74 0.47 4.93 -6.87
N ALA A 75 -0.25 3.88 -6.49
CA ALA A 75 -0.70 3.63 -5.12
C ALA A 75 0.49 3.39 -4.17
N ASP A 76 1.46 2.56 -4.57
CA ASP A 76 2.75 2.33 -3.90
C ASP A 76 3.46 3.63 -3.57
N ILE A 77 3.71 4.47 -4.59
CA ILE A 77 4.42 5.74 -4.42
C ILE A 77 3.72 6.64 -3.39
N LEU A 78 2.40 6.75 -3.46
CA LEU A 78 1.62 7.58 -2.53
C LEU A 78 1.60 7.00 -1.11
N PHE A 79 1.47 5.67 -1.00
CA PHE A 79 1.45 4.96 0.27
C PHE A 79 2.77 5.11 1.02
N VAL A 80 3.88 4.78 0.35
CA VAL A 80 5.24 4.88 0.90
C VAL A 80 5.54 6.32 1.33
N ARG A 81 5.23 7.28 0.46
CA ARG A 81 5.46 8.70 0.76
C ARG A 81 4.70 9.15 2.01
N ARG A 82 3.41 8.82 2.11
CA ARG A 82 2.57 9.20 3.25
C ARG A 82 3.10 8.64 4.57
N LEU A 83 3.56 7.39 4.58
CA LEU A 83 4.12 6.79 5.80
C LEU A 83 5.51 7.34 6.14
N ALA A 84 6.35 7.59 5.15
CA ALA A 84 7.67 8.17 5.35
C ALA A 84 7.63 9.59 5.95
N GLU A 85 6.63 10.39 5.56
CA GLU A 85 6.42 11.75 6.06
C GLU A 85 5.82 11.79 7.49
N CYS A 86 5.29 10.66 7.98
CA CYS A 86 4.51 10.59 9.21
C CYS A 86 5.35 10.47 10.49
N LEU A 87 6.55 9.89 10.41
CA LEU A 87 7.37 9.58 11.59
C LEU A 87 8.68 10.36 11.59
N PRO A 88 8.98 11.15 12.65
CA PRO A 88 10.26 11.82 12.80
C PRO A 88 11.38 10.79 13.02
N GLY A 89 12.54 11.01 12.38
CA GLY A 89 13.68 10.10 12.50
C GLY A 89 13.60 8.83 11.63
N SER A 90 12.71 8.82 10.62
CA SER A 90 12.64 7.74 9.63
C SER A 90 13.98 7.53 8.93
N GLN A 91 14.36 6.27 8.74
CA GLN A 91 15.51 5.89 7.91
C GLN A 91 14.98 5.60 6.51
N PRO A 92 15.11 6.53 5.53
CA PRO A 92 14.29 6.50 4.33
C PRO A 92 14.40 5.20 3.53
N ALA A 93 15.59 4.59 3.49
CA ALA A 93 15.85 3.39 2.71
C ALA A 93 15.30 2.11 3.36
N GLU A 94 15.42 1.94 4.67
CA GLU A 94 14.90 0.77 5.40
C GLU A 94 13.38 0.84 5.53
N ASP A 95 12.89 2.05 5.79
CA ASP A 95 11.46 2.32 5.93
C ASP A 95 10.71 2.12 4.62
N GLU A 96 11.29 2.49 3.48
CA GLU A 96 10.66 2.26 2.18
C GLU A 96 10.40 0.76 1.91
N ALA A 97 11.38 -0.10 2.18
CA ALA A 97 11.21 -1.55 2.00
C ALA A 97 10.07 -2.08 2.87
N LEU A 98 10.01 -1.62 4.11
CA LEU A 98 8.97 -1.98 5.06
C LEU A 98 7.58 -1.49 4.62
N TRP A 99 7.47 -0.25 4.12
CA TRP A 99 6.20 0.31 3.66
C TRP A 99 5.67 -0.38 2.41
N VAL A 100 6.55 -0.74 1.48
CA VAL A 100 6.17 -1.54 0.30
C VAL A 100 5.67 -2.91 0.72
N LEU A 101 6.37 -3.59 1.63
CA LEU A 101 5.96 -4.89 2.16
C LEU A 101 4.60 -4.81 2.86
N LEU A 102 4.42 -3.82 3.73
CA LEU A 102 3.16 -3.57 4.43
C LEU A 102 2.00 -3.36 3.44
N MET A 103 2.19 -2.53 2.41
CA MET A 103 1.14 -2.29 1.42
C MET A 103 0.74 -3.57 0.69
N LEU A 104 1.72 -4.36 0.24
CA LEU A 104 1.45 -5.62 -0.46
C LEU A 104 0.73 -6.63 0.43
N ALA A 105 1.18 -6.79 1.67
CA ALA A 105 0.54 -7.69 2.62
C ALA A 105 -0.92 -7.30 2.88
N LEU A 106 -1.22 -5.99 3.05
CA LEU A 106 -2.58 -5.51 3.25
C LEU A 106 -3.48 -5.63 2.01
N LEU A 107 -2.89 -5.62 0.81
CA LEU A 107 -3.63 -5.86 -0.44
C LEU A 107 -3.92 -7.34 -0.66
N GLN A 108 -3.01 -8.23 -0.26
CA GLN A 108 -3.12 -9.68 -0.49
C GLN A 108 -3.89 -10.40 0.63
N HIS A 109 -3.77 -9.92 1.87
CA HIS A 109 -4.38 -10.53 3.06
C HIS A 109 -5.09 -9.47 3.94
N PRO A 110 -6.08 -8.75 3.39
CA PRO A 110 -6.78 -7.67 4.11
C PRO A 110 -7.51 -8.12 5.37
N GLU A 111 -7.78 -9.42 5.53
CA GLU A 111 -8.36 -10.04 6.72
C GLU A 111 -7.34 -10.23 7.87
N GLU A 112 -6.04 -10.22 7.57
CA GLU A 112 -4.96 -10.50 8.51
C GLU A 112 -4.31 -9.21 9.08
N VAL A 113 -5.03 -8.08 9.08
CA VAL A 113 -4.50 -6.75 9.46
C VAL A 113 -3.73 -6.79 10.79
N ASP A 114 -4.30 -7.40 11.84
CA ASP A 114 -3.67 -7.51 13.16
C ASP A 114 -2.29 -8.19 13.11
N ALA A 115 -2.20 -9.31 12.38
CA ALA A 115 -0.98 -10.08 12.21
C ALA A 115 0.05 -9.30 11.38
N ILE A 116 -0.38 -8.76 10.24
CA ILE A 116 0.45 -7.95 9.35
C ILE A 116 1.08 -6.78 10.11
N LEU A 117 0.28 -6.02 10.87
CA LEU A 117 0.81 -4.87 11.63
C LEU A 117 1.80 -5.32 12.71
N THR A 118 1.52 -6.42 13.39
CA THR A 118 2.40 -6.95 14.43
C THR A 118 3.74 -7.39 13.87
N GLU A 119 3.74 -8.08 12.74
CA GLU A 119 4.94 -8.68 12.12
C GLU A 119 5.78 -7.66 11.36
N THR A 120 5.14 -6.74 10.63
CA THR A 120 5.85 -5.74 9.83
C THR A 120 6.30 -4.56 10.68
N VAL A 121 5.36 -3.86 11.30
CA VAL A 121 5.60 -2.57 11.94
C VAL A 121 5.58 -2.62 13.46
N GLY A 122 5.28 -3.76 14.06
CA GLY A 122 5.07 -3.90 15.50
C GLY A 122 6.27 -3.47 16.33
N GLN A 123 7.49 -3.79 15.91
CA GLN A 123 8.71 -3.33 16.59
C GLN A 123 8.86 -1.82 16.52
N LYS A 124 8.61 -1.23 15.35
CA LYS A 124 8.67 0.22 15.17
C LYS A 124 7.60 0.92 16.00
N MET A 125 6.37 0.41 16.01
CA MET A 125 5.26 0.94 16.81
C MET A 125 5.52 0.87 18.32
N ARG A 126 6.28 -0.11 18.82
CA ARG A 126 6.64 -0.20 20.24
C ARG A 126 7.61 0.90 20.70
N LEU A 127 8.39 1.46 19.78
CA LEU A 127 9.32 2.56 20.06
C LEU A 127 8.64 3.93 20.05
N LEU A 128 7.43 4.02 19.47
CA LEU A 128 6.66 5.25 19.35
C LEU A 128 5.88 5.54 20.64
N ASP A 129 5.78 6.81 21.00
CA ASP A 129 4.90 7.24 22.09
C ASP A 129 3.41 7.11 21.71
N ALA A 130 2.49 7.41 22.64
CA ALA A 130 1.05 7.31 22.37
C ALA A 130 0.58 8.21 21.21
N ARG A 131 1.13 9.42 21.11
CA ARG A 131 0.77 10.39 20.09
C ARG A 131 1.32 10.00 18.73
N GLU A 132 2.58 9.57 18.67
CA GLU A 132 3.23 9.09 17.45
C GLU A 132 2.54 7.84 16.90
N ARG A 133 2.12 6.90 17.76
CA ARG A 133 1.34 5.72 17.36
C ARG A 133 -0.01 6.10 16.74
N SER A 134 -0.71 7.05 17.36
CA SER A 134 -1.99 7.57 16.86
C SER A 134 -1.83 8.23 15.50
N ILE A 135 -0.82 9.10 15.35
CA ILE A 135 -0.47 9.75 14.08
C ILE A 135 -0.13 8.71 13.00
N PHE A 136 0.67 7.69 13.32
CA PHE A 136 1.01 6.61 12.39
C PHE A 136 -0.20 5.80 11.95
N LEU A 137 -1.06 5.35 12.88
CA LEU A 137 -2.26 4.58 12.55
C LEU A 137 -3.25 5.39 11.72
N GLN A 138 -3.41 6.68 12.03
CA GLN A 138 -4.22 7.59 11.23
C GLN A 138 -3.64 7.76 9.81
N ALA A 139 -2.32 7.91 9.67
CA ALA A 139 -1.67 8.01 8.36
C ALA A 139 -1.82 6.72 7.55
N LEU A 140 -1.66 5.56 8.18
CA LEU A 140 -1.87 4.25 7.57
C LEU A 140 -3.31 4.07 7.09
N TYR A 141 -4.29 4.38 7.94
CA TYR A 141 -5.71 4.35 7.56
C TYR A 141 -5.97 5.25 6.35
N MET A 142 -5.45 6.48 6.35
CA MET A 142 -5.61 7.40 5.22
C MET A 142 -4.90 6.91 3.96
N ALA A 143 -3.73 6.30 4.09
CA ALA A 143 -3.01 5.67 2.97
C ALA A 143 -3.85 4.56 2.35
N CYS A 144 -4.38 3.64 3.16
CA CYS A 144 -5.24 2.55 2.70
C CYS A 144 -6.53 3.07 2.07
N LYS A 145 -7.15 4.10 2.66
CA LYS A 145 -8.37 4.73 2.12
C LYS A 145 -8.15 5.39 0.77
N SER A 146 -6.93 5.82 0.45
CA SER A 146 -6.58 6.39 -0.85
C SER A 146 -6.22 5.35 -1.92
N LEU A 147 -6.11 4.07 -1.56
CA LEU A 147 -5.89 3.00 -2.53
C LEU A 147 -7.16 2.84 -3.39
N PRO A 148 -7.04 2.73 -4.73
CA PRO A 148 -8.17 2.45 -5.58
C PRO A 148 -8.85 1.13 -5.19
N ALA A 149 -10.18 1.13 -5.05
CA ALA A 149 -10.94 -0.08 -4.68
C ALA A 149 -10.72 -1.23 -5.67
N SER A 150 -10.41 -0.91 -6.94
CA SER A 150 -10.08 -1.90 -7.97
C SER A 150 -8.79 -2.68 -7.73
N LEU A 151 -8.02 -2.35 -6.69
CA LEU A 151 -6.83 -3.12 -6.28
C LEU A 151 -7.16 -4.22 -5.28
N PHE A 152 -8.40 -4.30 -4.81
CA PHE A 152 -8.89 -5.28 -3.85
C PHE A 152 -9.91 -6.18 -4.53
N ASP A 153 -10.05 -7.41 -4.04
CA ASP A 153 -11.21 -8.22 -4.37
C ASP A 153 -12.47 -7.63 -3.71
N GLU A 154 -13.63 -7.94 -4.30
CA GLU A 154 -14.91 -7.36 -3.89
C GLU A 154 -15.15 -7.49 -2.37
N GLU A 155 -15.58 -6.38 -1.75
CA GLU A 155 -15.85 -6.21 -0.29
C GLU A 155 -14.63 -6.19 0.66
N GLN A 156 -13.47 -6.71 0.27
CA GLN A 156 -12.30 -6.79 1.15
C GLN A 156 -11.75 -5.42 1.58
N ASN A 157 -11.83 -4.42 0.70
CA ASN A 157 -11.41 -3.05 1.02
C ASN A 157 -12.20 -2.47 2.21
N VAL A 158 -13.49 -2.79 2.31
CA VAL A 158 -14.34 -2.30 3.41
C VAL A 158 -13.87 -2.88 4.74
N VAL A 159 -13.64 -4.20 4.79
CA VAL A 159 -13.19 -4.92 5.99
C VAL A 159 -11.85 -4.37 6.49
N LEU A 160 -10.89 -4.19 5.58
CA LEU A 160 -9.58 -3.59 5.90
C LEU A 160 -9.74 -2.20 6.54
N LEU A 161 -10.56 -1.34 5.93
CA LEU A 161 -10.74 0.04 6.39
C LEU A 161 -11.47 0.09 7.74
N GLU A 162 -12.47 -0.76 7.97
CA GLU A 162 -13.16 -0.87 9.25
C GLU A 162 -12.20 -1.31 10.37
N ARG A 163 -11.34 -2.30 10.09
CA ARG A 163 -10.33 -2.76 11.06
C ARG A 163 -9.30 -1.71 11.37
N LEU A 164 -8.73 -1.05 10.36
CA LEU A 164 -7.78 0.05 10.57
C LEU A 164 -8.41 1.21 11.33
N ARG A 165 -9.68 1.53 11.07
CA ARG A 165 -10.41 2.56 11.82
C ARG A 165 -10.55 2.20 13.30
N ALA A 166 -10.86 0.95 13.62
CA ALA A 166 -10.94 0.51 15.02
C ALA A 166 -9.61 0.71 15.76
N PHE A 167 -8.47 0.43 15.12
CA PHE A 167 -7.15 0.69 15.70
C PHE A 167 -6.93 2.18 15.98
N THR A 168 -7.21 3.04 15.00
CA THR A 168 -7.08 4.49 15.15
C THR A 168 -7.93 5.01 16.31
N ASP A 169 -9.19 4.56 16.42
CA ASP A 169 -10.10 4.98 17.49
C ASP A 169 -9.59 4.56 18.88
N THR A 170 -8.99 3.37 19.00
CA THR A 170 -8.36 2.92 20.26
C THR A 170 -7.11 3.73 20.61
N ALA A 171 -6.26 4.03 19.64
CA ALA A 171 -5.03 4.78 19.85
C ALA A 171 -5.29 6.22 20.32
N CYS A 172 -6.25 6.91 19.69
CA CYS A 172 -6.66 8.27 20.08
C CYS A 172 -7.17 8.35 21.53
N ARG A 173 -7.87 7.31 22.02
CA ARG A 173 -8.40 7.29 23.39
C ARG A 173 -7.31 7.13 24.46
N HIS A 174 -6.16 6.59 24.08
CA HIS A 174 -5.02 6.37 24.98
C HIS A 174 -3.99 7.50 24.96
N GLU A 175 -4.25 8.59 24.22
CA GLU A 175 -3.43 9.80 24.31
C GLU A 175 -3.61 10.45 25.70
N PRO A 176 -2.54 10.60 26.50
CA PRO A 176 -2.60 11.27 27.79
C PRO A 176 -2.90 12.77 27.56
N GLY A 177 -4.19 13.11 27.64
CA GLY A 177 -4.74 14.44 27.36
C GLY A 177 -6.19 14.44 26.84
N GLY A 178 -6.73 13.28 26.44
CA GLY A 178 -8.09 13.14 25.89
C GLY A 178 -9.27 13.24 26.87
N SER A 179 -9.00 13.45 28.16
CA SER A 179 -10.02 13.57 29.19
C SER A 179 -9.60 14.62 30.22
N ASP A 180 -9.78 15.91 29.91
CA ASP A 180 -10.04 17.01 30.88
C ASP A 180 -10.06 18.41 30.22
N LEU A 181 -10.81 18.57 29.12
CA LEU A 181 -11.13 19.91 28.59
C LEU A 181 -12.63 20.21 28.47
N PHE A 182 -13.50 19.33 28.98
CA PHE A 182 -14.95 19.55 29.01
C PHE A 182 -15.57 19.28 30.39
N THR A 183 -14.97 19.79 31.46
CA THR A 183 -15.68 20.01 32.73
C THR A 183 -15.31 21.38 33.30
N GLY A 184 -16.20 22.36 33.13
CA GLY A 184 -16.07 23.63 33.83
C GLY A 184 -16.78 24.78 33.14
N GLY A 185 -18.11 24.80 33.18
CA GLY A 185 -18.85 25.94 32.62
C GLY A 185 -20.37 25.88 32.70
N ARG A 186 -20.97 25.35 33.77
CA ARG A 186 -22.38 25.63 34.09
C ARG A 186 -22.47 26.59 35.28
N GLY A 187 -22.66 27.87 34.96
CA GLY A 187 -23.80 28.65 35.43
C GLY A 187 -23.73 29.38 36.77
N SER A 188 -24.30 30.60 36.73
CA SER A 188 -24.99 31.33 37.82
C SER A 188 -24.08 32.12 38.79
N LYS A 189 -24.31 33.38 39.18
CA LYS A 189 -25.49 34.26 39.22
C LYS A 189 -25.09 35.75 39.21
N ARG A 190 -26.03 36.58 38.74
CA ARG A 190 -26.41 37.93 39.24
C ARG A 190 -25.62 38.49 40.43
N CYS A 191 -25.06 39.69 40.24
CA CYS A 191 -25.38 40.94 40.95
C CYS A 191 -24.95 42.12 40.09
#